data_AF-A0A4S8IIH7-F1
#
_entry.id   AF-A0A4S8IIH7-F1
#
_cell.length_a   1.000
_cell.length_b   1.000
_cell.length_c   1.000
_cell.angle_alpha   90.00
_cell.angle_beta   90.00
_cell.angle_gamma   90.00
#
_symmetry.space_group_name_H-M   'P 1'
#
loop_
_entity.id
_entity.type
_entity.pdbx_description
1 polymer ?
#
loop_
_entity_poly.entity_id
_entity_poly.type
_entity_poly.pdbx_seq_one_letter_code
_entity_poly.pdbx_strand_id
1 'polypeptide(L)'
;MASTKNIQQLTLEEEEEETGACALQLGSSCVLPFTLKAPIKLRLLDIIVEAGPGAMLSPVDIAARLPTENPQAATMVDRMLRLLAANSVVSCTVETVADGRSSRKYGAAPICKYLTKNEVGVYVAALALMQQYKLMVDTW
;
A
#
# COMPACT_ATOMS: atom_id res chain seq x y z
N MET A 1 29.06 -34.16 -14.35
CA MET A 1 28.63 -33.37 -15.53
C MET A 1 27.11 -33.19 -15.63
N ALA A 2 26.26 -34.14 -15.20
CA ALA A 2 24.80 -33.92 -15.16
C ALA A 2 24.34 -32.91 -14.09
N SER A 3 24.96 -32.94 -12.91
CA SER A 3 24.62 -32.05 -11.79
C SER A 3 24.88 -30.56 -12.09
N THR A 4 25.93 -30.24 -12.84
CA THR A 4 26.26 -28.85 -13.20
C THR A 4 25.32 -28.27 -14.25
N LYS A 5 24.78 -29.11 -15.16
CA LYS A 5 23.77 -28.68 -16.13
C LYS A 5 22.44 -28.36 -15.46
N ASN A 6 22.01 -29.18 -14.49
CA ASN A 6 20.78 -28.92 -13.74
C ASN A 6 20.84 -27.64 -12.89
N ILE A 7 21.99 -27.36 -12.28
CA ILE A 7 22.19 -26.11 -11.52
C ILE A 7 22.13 -24.91 -12.47
N GLN A 8 22.79 -24.98 -13.62
CA GLN A 8 22.76 -23.91 -14.63
C GLN A 8 21.36 -23.66 -15.21
N GLN A 9 20.58 -24.73 -15.41
CA GLN A 9 19.20 -24.62 -15.90
C GLN A 9 18.29 -23.97 -14.86
N LEU A 10 18.41 -24.38 -13.59
CA LEU A 10 17.67 -23.79 -12.48
C LEU A 10 18.00 -22.30 -12.30
N THR A 11 19.27 -21.92 -12.39
CA THR A 11 19.69 -20.51 -12.27
C THR A 11 19.18 -19.63 -13.40
N LEU A 12 19.00 -20.17 -14.61
CA LEU A 12 18.45 -19.43 -15.74
C LEU A 12 16.94 -19.23 -15.62
N GLU A 13 16.22 -20.23 -15.09
CA GLU A 13 14.78 -20.13 -14.81
C GLU A 13 14.49 -19.10 -13.71
N GLU A 14 15.29 -19.08 -12.64
CA GLU A 14 15.21 -18.08 -11.58
C GLU A 14 15.48 -16.65 -12.11
N GLU A 15 16.48 -16.49 -12.98
CA GLU A 15 16.83 -15.20 -13.59
C GLU A 15 15.74 -14.70 -14.56
N GLU A 16 15.11 -15.60 -15.32
CA GLU A 16 13.98 -15.28 -16.20
C GLU A 16 12.73 -14.88 -15.39
N GLU A 17 12.44 -15.59 -14.30
CA GLU A 17 11.35 -15.24 -13.37
C GLU A 17 11.58 -13.86 -12.72
N GLU A 18 12.79 -13.59 -12.24
CA GLU A 18 13.17 -12.29 -11.66
C GLU A 18 13.04 -11.17 -12.70
N THR A 19 13.51 -11.40 -13.93
CA THR A 19 13.40 -10.44 -15.03
C THR A 19 11.93 -10.16 -15.38
N GLY A 20 11.10 -11.20 -15.44
CA GLY A 20 9.67 -11.08 -15.66
C GLY A 20 8.95 -10.30 -14.55
N ALA A 21 9.27 -10.59 -13.29
CA ALA A 21 8.74 -9.88 -12.13
C ALA A 21 9.14 -8.39 -12.15
N CYS A 22 10.39 -8.09 -12.50
CA CYS A 22 10.89 -6.73 -12.66
C CYS A 22 10.13 -5.97 -13.76
N ALA A 23 9.92 -6.58 -14.93
CA ALA A 23 9.16 -5.98 -16.02
C ALA A 23 7.70 -5.67 -15.60
N LEU A 24 7.06 -6.58 -14.87
CA LEU A 24 5.71 -6.39 -14.35
C LEU A 24 5.65 -5.26 -13.31
N GLN A 25 6.63 -5.20 -12.41
CA GLN A 25 6.74 -4.14 -11.40
C GLN A 25 6.94 -2.77 -12.06
N LEU A 26 7.81 -2.68 -13.07
CA LEU A 26 8.03 -1.44 -13.84
C LEU A 26 6.77 -1.01 -14.60
N GLY A 27 6.11 -1.94 -15.29
CA GLY A 27 4.84 -1.67 -15.99
C GLY A 27 3.70 -1.23 -15.07
N SER A 28 3.75 -1.63 -13.80
CA SER A 28 2.76 -1.27 -12.78
C SER A 28 3.23 -0.19 -11.81
N SER A 29 4.40 0.42 -12.05
CA SER A 29 5.07 1.34 -11.12
C SER A 29 4.24 2.58 -10.78
N CYS A 30 3.35 2.99 -11.67
CA CYS A 30 2.45 4.12 -11.46
C CYS A 30 1.29 3.82 -10.50
N VAL A 31 0.95 2.55 -10.27
CA VAL A 31 -0.23 2.16 -9.48
C VAL A 31 -0.11 2.62 -8.02
N LEU A 32 1.08 2.51 -7.42
CA LEU A 32 1.34 2.96 -6.06
C LEU A 32 1.11 4.46 -5.87
N PRO A 33 1.78 5.37 -6.63
CA PRO A 33 1.56 6.80 -6.47
C PRO A 33 0.09 7.16 -6.74
N PHE A 34 -0.52 6.66 -7.82
CA PHE A 34 -1.93 6.96 -8.11
C PHE A 34 -2.89 6.49 -7.02
N THR A 35 -2.60 5.35 -6.38
CA THR A 35 -3.41 4.89 -5.25
C THR A 35 -3.19 5.74 -4.02
N LEU A 36 -1.96 6.15 -3.71
CA LEU A 36 -1.60 6.90 -2.50
C LEU A 36 -2.36 8.23 -2.34
N LYS A 37 -2.78 8.84 -3.44
CA LYS A 37 -3.58 10.08 -3.43
C LYS A 37 -4.90 9.96 -2.68
N ALA A 38 -5.63 8.86 -2.84
CA ALA A 38 -6.92 8.69 -2.18
C ALA A 38 -6.77 8.53 -0.65
N PRO A 39 -5.90 7.64 -0.12
CA PRO A 39 -5.61 7.53 1.30
C PRO A 39 -5.14 8.83 1.96
N ILE A 40 -4.34 9.65 1.27
CA ILE A 40 -3.94 10.98 1.76
C ILE A 40 -5.16 11.91 1.83
N LYS A 41 -5.94 12.03 0.75
CA LYS A 41 -7.11 12.92 0.70
C LYS A 41 -8.20 12.53 1.69
N LEU A 42 -8.42 11.22 1.88
CA LEU A 42 -9.38 10.66 2.82
C LEU A 42 -8.84 10.58 4.25
N ARG A 43 -7.59 11.03 4.48
CA ARG A 43 -6.93 11.01 5.80
C ARG A 43 -6.84 9.62 6.43
N LEU A 44 -6.78 8.56 5.62
CA LEU A 44 -6.68 7.18 6.12
C LEU A 44 -5.40 6.97 6.92
N LEU A 45 -4.29 7.55 6.44
CA LEU A 45 -3.00 7.46 7.13
C LEU A 45 -3.01 8.25 8.45
N ASP A 46 -3.68 9.41 8.48
CA ASP A 46 -3.82 10.19 9.71
C ASP A 46 -4.61 9.38 10.75
N ILE A 47 -5.73 8.76 10.36
CA ILE A 47 -6.56 7.91 11.24
C ILE A 47 -5.75 6.78 11.88
N ILE A 48 -4.89 6.12 11.09
CA ILE A 48 -4.04 5.02 11.55
C ILE A 48 -2.96 5.54 12.51
N VAL A 49 -2.32 6.68 12.21
CA VAL A 49 -1.30 7.28 13.09
C VAL A 49 -1.91 7.80 14.39
N GLU A 50 -3.09 8.42 14.32
CA GLU A 50 -3.85 8.93 15.48
C GLU A 50 -4.30 7.81 16.43
N ALA A 51 -4.41 6.55 15.94
CA ALA A 51 -4.71 5.40 16.79
C ALA A 51 -3.56 5.04 17.76
N GLY A 52 -2.36 5.53 17.49
CA GLY A 52 -1.19 5.41 18.36
C GLY A 52 -0.23 4.27 17.98
N PRO A 53 0.98 4.26 18.56
CA PRO A 53 2.01 3.28 18.26
C PRO A 53 1.55 1.84 18.57
N GLY A 54 1.71 0.94 17.61
CA GLY A 54 1.33 -0.48 17.76
C GLY A 54 -0.18 -0.75 17.63
N ALA A 55 -1.01 0.27 17.46
CA ALA A 55 -2.43 0.08 17.23
C ALA A 55 -2.69 -0.55 15.84
N MET A 56 -3.65 -1.47 15.80
CA MET A 56 -4.07 -2.18 14.59
C MET A 56 -5.57 -2.02 14.40
N LEU A 57 -5.98 -1.34 13.34
CA LEU A 57 -7.37 -1.03 13.04
C LEU A 57 -7.91 -1.90 11.89
N SER A 58 -9.16 -2.36 12.00
CA SER A 58 -9.82 -3.00 10.86
C SER A 58 -10.26 -1.96 9.81
N PRO A 59 -10.50 -2.37 8.55
CA PRO A 59 -11.08 -1.49 7.53
C PRO A 59 -12.41 -0.88 7.95
N VAL A 60 -13.19 -1.59 8.77
CA VAL A 60 -14.48 -1.11 9.31
C VAL A 60 -14.25 0.02 10.31
N ASP A 61 -13.29 -0.14 11.23
CA ASP A 61 -12.96 0.89 12.23
C ASP A 61 -12.46 2.17 11.56
N ILE A 62 -11.67 2.03 10.50
CA ILE A 62 -11.15 3.17 9.72
C ILE A 62 -12.29 3.84 8.96
N ALA A 63 -13.12 3.06 8.26
CA ALA A 63 -14.24 3.59 7.48
C ALA A 63 -15.29 4.29 8.37
N ALA A 64 -15.51 3.82 9.59
CA ALA A 64 -16.42 4.44 10.56
C ALA A 64 -16.01 5.86 10.99
N ARG A 65 -14.74 6.23 10.81
CA ARG A 65 -14.22 7.58 11.09
C ARG A 65 -14.31 8.51 9.88
N LEU A 66 -14.74 8.01 8.73
CA LEU A 66 -14.94 8.82 7.53
C LEU A 66 -16.37 9.40 7.54
N PRO A 67 -16.56 10.64 7.07
CA PRO A 67 -17.90 11.22 6.90
C PRO A 67 -18.57 10.63 5.66
N THR A 68 -18.98 9.37 5.72
CA THR A 68 -19.58 8.64 4.59
C THR A 68 -20.67 7.67 5.03
N GLU A 69 -21.72 7.55 4.22
CA GLU A 69 -22.78 6.54 4.37
C GLU A 69 -22.59 5.38 3.38
N ASN A 70 -21.49 5.37 2.62
CA ASN A 70 -21.27 4.36 1.60
C ASN A 70 -21.08 2.96 2.23
N PRO A 71 -21.97 1.99 1.98
CA PRO A 71 -21.84 0.65 2.56
C PRO A 71 -20.59 -0.09 2.07
N GLN A 72 -19.99 0.34 0.95
CA GLN A 72 -18.75 -0.22 0.39
C GLN A 72 -17.48 0.45 0.92
N ALA A 73 -17.59 1.44 1.82
CA ALA A 73 -16.44 2.21 2.30
C ALA A 73 -15.35 1.31 2.92
N ALA A 74 -15.74 0.38 3.80
CA ALA A 74 -14.80 -0.54 4.43
C ALA A 74 -14.06 -1.41 3.39
N THR A 75 -14.77 -1.92 2.38
CA THR A 75 -14.16 -2.71 1.30
C THR A 75 -13.20 -1.88 0.44
N MET A 76 -13.54 -0.63 0.14
CA MET A 76 -12.66 0.27 -0.61
C MET A 76 -11.40 0.63 0.20
N VAL A 77 -11.56 0.88 1.50
CA VAL A 77 -10.45 1.12 2.43
C VAL A 77 -9.52 -0.10 2.49
N ASP A 78 -10.05 -1.32 2.65
CA ASP A 78 -9.26 -2.56 2.64
C ASP A 78 -8.43 -2.70 1.35
N ARG A 79 -9.05 -2.44 0.18
CA ARG A 79 -8.35 -2.52 -1.10
C ARG A 79 -7.20 -1.52 -1.21
N MET A 80 -7.40 -0.28 -0.78
CA MET A 80 -6.36 0.75 -0.79
C MET A 80 -5.23 0.39 0.18
N LEU A 81 -5.57 0.06 1.43
CA LEU A 81 -4.58 -0.24 2.47
C LEU A 81 -3.83 -1.54 2.20
N ARG A 82 -4.44 -2.52 1.53
CA ARG A 82 -3.73 -3.74 1.09
C ARG A 82 -2.63 -3.43 0.08
N LEU A 83 -2.88 -2.55 -0.89
CA LEU A 83 -1.83 -2.13 -1.82
C LEU A 83 -0.71 -1.39 -1.09
N LEU A 84 -1.09 -0.48 -0.18
CA LEU A 84 -0.12 0.26 0.64
C LEU A 84 0.71 -0.68 1.52
N ALA A 85 0.11 -1.72 2.09
CA ALA A 85 0.79 -2.72 2.89
C ALA A 85 1.77 -3.56 2.06
N ALA A 86 1.40 -3.95 0.85
CA ALA A 86 2.29 -4.64 -0.08
C ALA A 86 3.54 -3.82 -0.47
N ASN A 87 3.47 -2.49 -0.28
CA ASN A 87 4.57 -1.55 -0.51
C ASN A 87 5.13 -0.98 0.81
N SER A 88 4.88 -1.63 1.95
CA SER A 88 5.39 -1.25 3.28
C SER A 88 5.03 0.17 3.74
N VAL A 89 3.98 0.77 3.16
CA VAL A 89 3.51 2.11 3.55
C VAL A 89 2.72 2.06 4.87
N VAL A 90 2.03 0.95 5.11
CA VAL A 90 1.33 0.63 6.36
C VAL A 90 1.70 -0.80 6.77
N SER A 91 1.60 -1.15 8.05
CA SER A 91 1.69 -2.55 8.47
C SER A 91 0.35 -3.26 8.25
N CYS A 92 0.39 -4.57 8.05
CA CYS A 92 -0.80 -5.41 7.90
C CYS A 92 -0.64 -6.70 8.69
N THR A 93 -1.65 -7.06 9.48
CA THR A 93 -1.77 -8.40 10.06
C THR A 93 -3.04 -9.06 9.56
N VAL A 94 -3.00 -10.38 9.46
CA VAL A 94 -4.16 -11.20 9.08
C VAL A 94 -4.52 -12.07 10.27
N GLU A 95 -5.73 -11.88 10.79
CA GLU A 95 -6.27 -12.65 11.90
C GLU A 95 -7.36 -13.58 11.38
N THR A 96 -7.44 -14.80 11.92
CA THR A 96 -8.55 -15.71 11.61
C THR A 96 -9.65 -15.49 12.63
N VAL A 97 -10.83 -15.10 12.17
CA VAL A 97 -12.02 -14.90 13.00
C VAL A 97 -12.67 -16.26 13.27
N ALA A 98 -13.45 -16.38 14.35
CA ALA A 98 -14.12 -17.61 14.79
C ALA A 98 -14.91 -18.34 13.68
N ASP A 99 -15.43 -17.60 12.69
CA ASP A 99 -16.14 -18.13 11.52
C ASP A 99 -15.21 -18.75 10.44
N GLY A 100 -13.90 -18.85 10.69
CA GLY A 100 -12.90 -19.28 9.71
C GLY A 100 -12.55 -18.24 8.64
N ARG A 101 -13.15 -17.06 8.70
CA ARG A 101 -12.86 -15.94 7.78
C ARG A 101 -11.61 -15.19 8.23
N SER A 102 -10.74 -14.83 7.29
CA SER A 102 -9.59 -13.96 7.55
C SER A 102 -10.02 -12.49 7.61
N SER A 103 -9.64 -11.78 8.66
CA SER A 103 -9.79 -10.33 8.79
C SER A 103 -8.42 -9.65 8.78
N ARG A 104 -8.28 -8.57 8.03
CA ARG A 104 -7.06 -7.76 8.03
C ARG A 104 -7.16 -6.64 9.03
N LYS A 105 -6.05 -6.30 9.66
CA LYS A 105 -5.88 -5.05 10.40
C LYS A 105 -4.65 -4.32 9.92
N TYR A 106 -4.70 -3.00 10.02
CA TYR A 106 -3.68 -2.09 9.52
C TYR A 106 -3.14 -1.21 10.64
N GLY A 107 -1.83 -1.01 10.65
CA GLY A 107 -1.15 -0.14 11.60
C GLY A 107 -0.17 0.80 10.91
N ALA A 108 0.32 1.78 11.67
CA ALA A 108 1.27 2.75 11.14
C ALA A 108 2.64 2.10 10.91
N ALA A 109 3.17 2.23 9.69
CA ALA A 109 4.58 1.97 9.41
C ALA A 109 5.40 3.26 9.56
N PRO A 110 6.73 3.19 9.71
CA PRO A 110 7.57 4.38 9.93
C PRO A 110 7.42 5.49 8.88
N ILE A 111 7.11 5.12 7.63
CA ILE A 111 6.91 6.08 6.52
C ILE A 111 5.61 6.90 6.65
N CYS A 112 4.60 6.40 7.38
CA CYS A 112 3.34 7.13 7.59
C CYS A 112 3.58 8.54 8.15
N LYS A 113 4.59 8.73 9.01
CA LYS A 113 4.92 10.05 9.57
C LYS A 113 5.29 11.09 8.52
N TYR A 114 5.73 10.69 7.32
CA TYR A 114 6.03 11.61 6.22
C TYR A 114 4.87 11.77 5.25
N LEU A 115 3.75 11.09 5.48
CA LEU A 115 2.58 11.10 4.60
C LEU A 115 1.31 11.59 5.29
N THR A 116 1.41 11.94 6.58
CA THR A 116 0.35 12.48 7.43
C THR A 116 0.53 13.97 7.70
N LYS A 117 -0.48 14.63 8.26
CA LYS A 117 -0.44 16.05 8.63
C LYS A 117 0.53 16.32 9.80
N ASN A 118 1.81 16.45 9.48
CA ASN A 118 2.81 17.15 10.29
C ASN A 118 3.64 18.03 9.35
N GLU A 119 4.45 18.97 9.87
CA GLU A 119 5.14 19.96 9.03
C GLU A 119 5.88 19.31 7.85
N VAL A 120 6.67 18.26 8.11
CA VAL A 120 7.42 17.53 7.07
C VAL A 120 6.51 16.75 6.12
N GLY A 121 5.50 16.07 6.66
CA GLY A 121 4.60 15.20 5.92
C GLY A 121 3.58 15.94 5.06
N VAL A 122 3.24 17.19 5.41
CA VAL A 122 2.48 18.09 4.54
C VAL A 122 3.24 18.36 3.23
N TYR A 123 4.55 18.62 3.28
CA TYR A 123 5.35 18.85 2.08
C TYR A 123 5.48 17.59 1.21
N VAL A 124 5.76 16.43 1.82
CA VAL A 124 5.96 15.18 1.10
C VAL A 124 4.65 14.66 0.51
N ALA A 125 3.54 14.75 1.25
CA ALA A 125 2.20 14.44 0.73
C ALA A 125 1.82 15.39 -0.42
N ALA A 126 2.12 16.69 -0.31
CA ALA A 126 1.88 17.65 -1.38
C ALA A 126 2.69 17.31 -2.64
N LEU A 127 3.97 16.94 -2.49
CA LEU A 127 4.81 16.51 -3.62
C LEU A 127 4.26 15.24 -4.29
N ALA A 128 3.85 14.24 -3.51
CA ALA A 128 3.23 13.02 -4.03
C ALA A 128 1.92 13.29 -4.78
N LEU A 129 1.16 14.31 -4.35
CA LEU A 129 -0.05 14.76 -5.05
C LEU A 129 0.27 15.56 -6.32
N MET A 130 1.35 16.35 -6.32
CA MET A 130 1.79 17.14 -7.49
C MET A 130 2.19 16.25 -8.68
N GLN A 131 2.88 15.15 -8.43
CA GLN A 131 3.31 14.20 -9.48
C GLN A 131 2.14 13.57 -10.26
N GLN A 132 0.92 13.64 -9.74
CA GLN A 132 -0.27 13.04 -10.35
C GLN A 132 -1.17 14.05 -11.07
N TYR A 133 -0.75 15.31 -11.19
CA TYR A 133 -1.48 16.26 -12.02
C TYR A 133 -1.30 15.90 -13.48
N LYS A 134 -2.40 15.98 -14.25
CA LYS A 134 -2.41 15.70 -15.69
C LYS A 134 -1.28 16.43 -16.44
N LEU A 135 -1.05 17.69 -16.10
CA LEU A 135 0.03 18.49 -16.68
C LEU A 135 1.42 17.89 -16.43
N MET A 136 1.68 17.39 -15.22
CA MET A 136 2.97 16.74 -14.89
C MET A 136 3.12 15.41 -15.60
N VAL A 137 2.05 14.60 -15.68
CA VAL A 137 2.08 13.31 -16.38
C VAL A 137 2.29 13.49 -17.88
N ASP A 138 1.66 14.49 -18.48
CA ASP A 138 1.73 14.76 -19.93
C ASP A 138 3.06 15.43 -20.35
N THR A 139 3.92 15.83 -19.41
CA THR A 139 5.21 16.51 -19.68
C THR A 139 6.39 15.54 -19.88
N TRP A 140 6.29 14.32 -19.36
CA TRP A 140 7.30 13.26 -19.52
C TRP A 140 7.04 12.46 -20.79
#